data_AF-A0A6J4TZ32-F1
#
_entry.id   AF-A0A6J4TZ32-F1
#
_cell.length_a   1.000
_cell.length_b   1.000
_cell.length_c   1.000
_cell.angle_alpha   90.00
_cell.angle_beta   90.00
_cell.angle_gamma   90.00
#
_symmetry.space_group_name_H-M   'P 1'
#
loop_
_entity.id
_entity.type
_entity.pdbx_description
1 polymer ?
#
loop_
_entity_poly.entity_id
_entity_poly.type
_entity_poly.pdbx_seq_one_letter_code
_entity_poly.pdbx_strand_id
1 'polypeptide(L)'
;MPRGAPFFVRVVWINSLRGKWVCVWIHVTSGLDRGRAVEVTDEAVTIGSGTGCSLVLTDPDVAPLHASVRCAREGDGCELVPLADDRRTTVDGSPVEGPTPVAVGTRVVVGDVQLEARAEAPADPDRPIDEDLAAALGSDGPNADEGLTSVRDRRRIRRNTALALSGIALAALVGLLVVTGVIGGGDDDVDVADVVKRAAPSTVRVLAREDRSEGSGTGWVLDAKEGLVVTNFHVVSAGNELSVAVDGAERDAKLIGAAPCDDLAVVQVAERDGLKALSLASPSSIQQGEQVIAVGYAAGAGDEDKLTSTTGVVSVASQPLKSPSPDTPDFPDMIQTDAAINPGNSGGPLLNADRRLVGVNTAVLLERGGVPLQNIGYAIGVERVKEVVGDLRRRRSESFLGTGLTVLPEQERRRARLPRGVLTVSAFKGTPADDAGLEGQSVLVTSIDGEKLLGTMADYCRKTKGKRSGQKVQLQIVERNGTKRRIPLELG
;
A
#
# COMPACT_ATOMS: atom_id res chain seq x y z
N MET A 1 -14.78 -56.33 -24.67
CA MET A 1 -16.11 -55.66 -24.68
C MET A 1 -16.41 -55.17 -23.27
N PRO A 2 -17.15 -54.05 -23.03
CA PRO A 2 -17.79 -53.18 -24.02
C PRO A 2 -16.92 -52.01 -24.58
N ARG A 3 -17.03 -50.79 -24.04
CA ARG A 3 -16.77 -49.44 -24.62
C ARG A 3 -16.43 -48.43 -23.48
N GLY A 4 -16.04 -47.16 -23.69
CA GLY A 4 -15.81 -46.40 -24.93
C GLY A 4 -15.09 -45.05 -24.69
N ALA A 5 -14.59 -44.43 -25.76
CA ALA A 5 -13.71 -43.24 -25.78
C ALA A 5 -14.51 -41.91 -26.02
N PRO A 6 -13.93 -40.69 -26.23
CA PRO A 6 -12.94 -40.39 -27.30
C PRO A 6 -11.78 -39.37 -27.02
N PHE A 7 -10.63 -39.66 -27.64
CA PHE A 7 -9.70 -38.79 -28.38
C PHE A 7 -9.33 -37.34 -27.94
N PHE A 8 -8.07 -37.22 -27.49
CA PHE A 8 -6.98 -36.38 -28.04
C PHE A 8 -7.29 -35.14 -28.92
N VAL A 9 -6.66 -34.02 -28.54
CA VAL A 9 -5.86 -33.18 -29.47
C VAL A 9 -4.44 -33.03 -28.88
N ARG A 10 -3.41 -33.27 -29.71
CA ARG A 10 -1.98 -33.12 -29.35
C ARG A 10 -1.35 -32.12 -30.32
N VAL A 11 -1.33 -30.85 -29.96
CA VAL A 11 -0.80 -29.70 -30.73
C VAL A 11 -0.37 -28.64 -29.70
N VAL A 12 0.81 -28.02 -29.71
CA VAL A 12 2.06 -28.21 -30.48
C VAL A 12 3.23 -27.80 -29.59
N TRP A 13 4.39 -28.46 -29.72
CA TRP A 13 5.65 -27.94 -29.17
C TRP A 13 6.17 -26.78 -30.03
N ILE A 14 6.31 -25.57 -29.48
CA ILE A 14 7.19 -24.55 -30.09
C ILE A 14 8.60 -24.73 -29.51
N ASN A 15 9.31 -25.71 -30.06
CA ASN A 15 10.76 -25.76 -29.91
C ASN A 15 11.40 -24.71 -30.84
N SER A 16 11.61 -23.50 -30.32
CA SER A 16 12.56 -22.55 -30.90
C SER A 16 13.93 -22.79 -30.26
N LEU A 17 14.94 -23.06 -31.10
CA LEU A 17 16.23 -23.71 -30.78
C LEU A 17 17.19 -22.93 -29.83
N ARG A 18 16.70 -22.01 -29.00
CA ARG A 18 17.49 -21.23 -28.02
C ARG A 18 16.76 -20.87 -26.73
N GLY A 19 15.85 -21.71 -26.22
CA GLY A 19 15.27 -21.55 -24.87
C GLY A 19 14.70 -20.15 -24.60
N LYS A 20 14.02 -19.57 -25.60
CA LYS A 20 13.47 -18.22 -25.50
C LYS A 20 12.05 -18.26 -24.96
N TRP A 21 11.81 -17.42 -23.96
CA TRP A 21 10.49 -17.01 -23.50
C TRP A 21 9.61 -16.62 -24.70
N VAL A 22 8.37 -17.10 -24.70
CA VAL A 22 7.31 -16.54 -25.55
C VAL A 22 6.59 -15.52 -24.68
N CYS A 23 6.77 -14.24 -24.98
CA CYS A 23 6.04 -13.18 -24.28
C CYS A 23 4.54 -13.35 -24.55
N VAL A 24 3.74 -13.46 -23.49
CA VAL A 24 2.28 -13.46 -23.59
C VAL A 24 1.79 -12.08 -23.20
N TRP A 25 1.07 -11.42 -24.10
CA TRP A 25 0.48 -10.11 -23.90
C TRP A 25 -1.02 -10.26 -23.70
N ILE A 26 -1.59 -9.61 -22.68
CA ILE A 26 -3.04 -9.50 -22.52
C ILE A 26 -3.49 -8.20 -23.18
N HIS A 27 -4.21 -8.31 -24.30
CA HIS A 27 -4.73 -7.18 -25.08
C HIS A 27 -6.17 -6.89 -24.70
N VAL A 28 -6.53 -5.63 -24.48
CA VAL A 28 -7.93 -5.20 -24.31
C VAL A 28 -8.58 -5.04 -25.68
N THR A 29 -9.67 -5.77 -25.94
CA THR A 29 -10.31 -5.85 -27.28
C THR A 29 -11.69 -5.22 -27.37
N SER A 30 -12.36 -4.94 -26.24
CA SER A 30 -13.62 -4.19 -26.13
C SER A 30 -13.59 -3.20 -24.96
N GLY A 31 -14.66 -2.41 -24.78
CA GLY A 31 -14.73 -1.38 -23.74
C GLY A 31 -13.94 -0.12 -24.07
N LEU A 32 -13.88 0.81 -23.12
CA LEU A 32 -13.20 2.11 -23.27
C LEU A 32 -11.67 1.97 -23.36
N ASP A 33 -11.10 0.98 -22.67
CA ASP A 33 -9.67 0.68 -22.64
C ASP A 33 -9.16 -0.10 -23.87
N ARG A 34 -10.00 -0.26 -24.91
CA ARG A 34 -9.67 -1.04 -26.10
C ARG A 34 -8.37 -0.56 -26.77
N GLY A 35 -7.44 -1.49 -26.93
CA GLY A 35 -6.13 -1.25 -27.55
C GLY A 35 -4.99 -1.19 -26.53
N ARG A 36 -5.28 -0.96 -25.25
CA ARG A 36 -4.28 -1.11 -24.17
C ARG A 36 -3.86 -2.58 -24.06
N ALA A 37 -2.62 -2.82 -23.65
CA ALA A 37 -2.14 -4.17 -23.35
C ALA A 37 -1.05 -4.18 -22.28
N VAL A 38 -0.83 -5.35 -21.70
CA VAL A 38 0.22 -5.58 -20.70
C VAL A 38 0.99 -6.87 -21.02
N GLU A 39 2.31 -6.85 -20.83
CA GLU A 39 3.17 -8.02 -20.99
C GLU A 39 3.14 -8.87 -19.72
N VAL A 40 2.79 -10.16 -19.83
CA VAL A 40 2.94 -11.14 -18.75
C VAL A 40 4.37 -11.68 -18.79
N THR A 41 5.14 -11.33 -17.77
CA THR A 41 6.54 -11.71 -17.60
C THR A 41 6.65 -12.89 -16.62
N ASP A 42 7.69 -12.93 -15.78
CA ASP A 42 7.81 -13.88 -14.67
C ASP A 42 7.20 -13.39 -13.34
N GLU A 43 6.60 -12.20 -13.36
CA GLU A 43 5.75 -11.65 -12.30
C GLU A 43 4.27 -11.71 -12.72
N ALA A 44 3.36 -11.78 -11.74
CA ALA A 44 1.93 -11.87 -12.02
C ALA A 44 1.39 -10.49 -12.41
N VAL A 45 0.68 -10.42 -13.53
CA VAL A 45 -0.02 -9.22 -14.01
C VAL A 45 -1.38 -9.15 -13.32
N THR A 46 -1.67 -8.03 -12.66
CA THR A 46 -2.98 -7.77 -12.02
C THR A 46 -3.90 -6.98 -12.95
N ILE A 47 -5.19 -7.32 -12.93
CA ILE A 47 -6.25 -6.73 -13.76
C ILE A 47 -7.39 -6.29 -12.84
N GLY A 48 -7.80 -5.03 -12.93
CA GLY A 48 -8.84 -4.45 -12.07
C GLY A 48 -9.05 -2.96 -12.36
N SER A 49 -9.98 -2.32 -11.65
CA SER A 49 -10.23 -0.87 -11.76
C SER A 49 -9.39 -0.02 -10.80
N GLY A 50 -8.65 -0.63 -9.88
CA GLY A 50 -7.75 0.05 -8.96
C GLY A 50 -6.45 0.50 -9.64
N THR A 51 -5.98 1.70 -9.32
CA THR A 51 -4.79 2.33 -9.91
C THR A 51 -3.47 1.57 -9.68
N GLY A 52 -3.45 0.63 -8.72
CA GLY A 52 -2.32 -0.29 -8.49
C GLY A 52 -2.30 -1.55 -9.37
N CYS A 53 -3.27 -1.73 -10.29
CA CYS A 53 -3.27 -2.88 -11.20
C CYS A 53 -2.29 -2.69 -12.37
N SER A 54 -1.62 -3.78 -12.79
CA SER A 54 -0.77 -3.79 -13.99
C SER A 54 -1.54 -3.44 -15.26
N LEU A 55 -2.83 -3.81 -15.31
CA LEU A 55 -3.79 -3.39 -16.32
C LEU A 55 -5.04 -2.82 -15.62
N VAL A 56 -5.09 -1.49 -15.53
CA VAL A 56 -6.26 -0.75 -15.02
C VAL A 56 -7.37 -0.74 -16.07
N LEU A 57 -8.59 -1.13 -15.73
CA LEU A 57 -9.78 -1.07 -16.60
C LEU A 57 -10.83 -0.12 -16.03
N THR A 58 -11.45 0.67 -16.90
CA THR A 58 -12.39 1.77 -16.58
C THR A 58 -13.85 1.29 -16.48
N ASP A 59 -14.10 0.00 -16.65
CA ASP A 59 -15.43 -0.59 -16.66
C ASP A 59 -16.00 -0.73 -15.23
N PRO A 60 -17.25 -0.28 -14.98
CA PRO A 60 -17.82 -0.20 -13.63
C PRO A 60 -18.13 -1.57 -13.01
N ASP A 61 -18.20 -2.63 -13.82
CA ASP A 61 -18.40 -4.00 -13.35
C ASP A 61 -17.07 -4.74 -13.13
N VAL A 62 -15.92 -4.09 -13.40
CA VAL A 62 -14.60 -4.56 -13.01
C VAL A 62 -14.26 -4.10 -11.58
N ALA A 63 -13.95 -5.07 -10.72
CA ALA A 63 -13.58 -4.82 -9.33
C ALA A 63 -12.18 -4.18 -9.22
N PRO A 64 -11.87 -3.46 -8.12
CA PRO A 64 -10.57 -2.78 -7.94
C PRO A 64 -9.36 -3.69 -8.14
N LEU A 65 -9.49 -4.97 -7.78
CA LEU A 65 -8.59 -6.06 -8.14
C LEU A 65 -9.46 -7.27 -8.52
N HIS A 66 -9.64 -7.53 -9.82
CA HIS A 66 -10.63 -8.49 -10.32
C HIS A 66 -10.01 -9.84 -10.70
N ALA A 67 -8.84 -9.85 -11.34
CA ALA A 67 -8.13 -11.07 -11.75
C ALA A 67 -6.61 -10.86 -11.79
N SER A 68 -5.86 -11.95 -11.86
CA SER A 68 -4.44 -11.91 -12.24
C SER A 68 -4.09 -12.96 -13.29
N VAL A 69 -3.06 -12.70 -14.08
CA VAL A 69 -2.49 -13.66 -15.04
C VAL A 69 -1.00 -13.85 -14.72
N ARG A 70 -0.56 -15.11 -14.62
CA ARG A 70 0.82 -15.48 -14.30
C ARG A 70 1.33 -16.53 -15.28
N CYS A 71 2.61 -16.51 -15.61
CA CYS A 71 3.25 -17.53 -16.46
C CYS A 71 4.26 -18.37 -15.66
N ALA A 72 4.25 -19.69 -15.86
CA ALA A 72 5.18 -20.59 -15.19
C ALA A 72 6.60 -20.52 -15.81
N ARG A 73 7.64 -20.58 -14.98
CA ARG A 73 9.04 -20.52 -15.44
C ARG A 73 9.51 -21.75 -16.23
N GLU A 74 8.80 -22.89 -16.16
CA GLU A 74 9.18 -24.16 -16.78
C GLU A 74 8.14 -24.70 -17.78
N GLY A 75 7.65 -23.86 -18.69
CA GLY A 75 6.94 -24.33 -19.89
C GLY A 75 5.48 -24.77 -19.71
N ASP A 76 4.94 -24.76 -18.48
CA ASP A 76 3.54 -25.10 -18.16
C ASP A 76 2.50 -24.05 -18.62
N GLY A 77 2.93 -23.02 -19.38
CA GLY A 77 2.06 -21.98 -19.92
C GLY A 77 1.73 -20.88 -18.91
N CYS A 78 0.63 -20.18 -19.15
CA CYS A 78 0.12 -19.14 -18.25
C CYS A 78 -1.24 -19.56 -17.68
N GLU A 79 -1.60 -19.00 -16.54
CA GLU A 79 -2.87 -19.23 -15.86
C GLU A 79 -3.48 -17.89 -15.47
N LEU A 80 -4.79 -17.78 -15.63
CA LEU A 80 -5.60 -16.73 -15.01
C LEU A 80 -6.15 -17.23 -13.67
N VAL A 81 -6.12 -16.36 -12.66
CA VAL A 81 -6.71 -16.58 -11.35
C VAL A 81 -7.75 -15.48 -11.09
N PRO A 82 -9.02 -15.81 -10.79
CA PRO A 82 -10.01 -14.83 -10.39
C PRO A 82 -9.69 -14.35 -8.97
N LEU A 83 -9.78 -13.04 -8.74
CA LEU A 83 -9.49 -12.41 -7.44
C LEU A 83 -10.75 -11.76 -6.82
N ALA A 84 -11.77 -11.45 -7.62
CA ALA A 84 -13.08 -11.02 -7.15
C ALA A 84 -14.07 -12.21 -7.08
N ASP A 85 -14.82 -12.32 -5.98
CA ASP A 85 -15.92 -13.29 -5.82
C ASP A 85 -17.24 -12.75 -6.42
N ASP A 86 -17.21 -12.35 -7.69
CA ASP A 86 -18.39 -11.85 -8.42
C ASP A 86 -18.83 -12.78 -9.57
N ARG A 87 -18.04 -13.83 -9.87
CA ARG A 87 -18.24 -14.82 -10.94
C ARG A 87 -18.38 -14.24 -12.35
N ARG A 88 -17.88 -13.01 -12.60
CA ARG A 88 -17.91 -12.37 -13.93
C ARG A 88 -16.63 -12.54 -14.74
N THR A 89 -15.64 -13.25 -14.20
CA THR A 89 -14.51 -13.72 -14.99
C THR A 89 -14.88 -14.96 -15.82
N THR A 90 -14.63 -14.92 -17.14
CA THR A 90 -14.73 -16.13 -18.01
C THR A 90 -13.48 -16.34 -18.86
N VAL A 91 -13.17 -17.59 -19.18
CA VAL A 91 -12.12 -18.00 -20.13
C VAL A 91 -12.77 -18.82 -21.24
N ASP A 92 -12.62 -18.35 -22.48
CA ASP A 92 -13.29 -18.86 -23.69
C ASP A 92 -14.80 -19.09 -23.52
N GLY A 93 -15.44 -18.23 -22.72
CA GLY A 93 -16.88 -18.25 -22.41
C GLY A 93 -17.30 -19.19 -21.28
N SER A 94 -16.36 -19.89 -20.64
CA SER A 94 -16.61 -20.70 -19.44
C SER A 94 -16.31 -19.89 -18.16
N PRO A 95 -17.20 -19.86 -17.15
CA PRO A 95 -16.92 -19.20 -15.87
C PRO A 95 -15.67 -19.76 -15.19
N VAL A 96 -14.91 -18.88 -14.55
CA VAL A 96 -13.66 -19.24 -13.86
C VAL A 96 -13.91 -19.31 -12.35
N GLU A 97 -13.82 -20.52 -11.78
CA GLU A 97 -13.96 -20.76 -10.33
C GLU A 97 -12.60 -20.99 -9.62
N GLY A 98 -11.49 -20.91 -10.37
CA GLY A 98 -10.13 -21.11 -9.86
C GLY A 98 -9.06 -20.97 -10.97
N PRO A 99 -7.77 -21.22 -10.67
CA PRO A 99 -6.68 -21.13 -11.64
C PRO A 99 -6.98 -21.87 -12.93
N THR A 100 -6.99 -21.16 -14.06
CA THR A 100 -7.43 -21.67 -15.36
C THR A 100 -6.38 -21.33 -16.44
N PRO A 101 -5.95 -22.31 -17.27
CA PRO A 101 -4.94 -22.06 -18.29
C PRO A 101 -5.33 -20.98 -19.32
N VAL A 102 -4.36 -20.15 -19.68
CA VAL A 102 -4.43 -19.12 -20.72
C VAL A 102 -3.26 -19.30 -21.67
N ALA A 103 -3.56 -19.41 -22.96
CA ALA A 103 -2.58 -19.53 -24.03
C ALA A 103 -2.80 -18.43 -25.08
N VAL A 104 -1.85 -18.27 -26.00
CA VAL A 104 -2.02 -17.36 -27.15
C VAL A 104 -3.25 -17.79 -27.97
N GLY A 105 -4.20 -16.86 -28.14
CA GLY A 105 -5.51 -17.06 -28.76
C GLY A 105 -6.67 -17.29 -27.77
N THR A 106 -6.38 -17.47 -26.47
CA THR A 106 -7.43 -17.54 -25.43
C THR A 106 -8.11 -16.19 -25.28
N ARG A 107 -9.45 -16.19 -25.28
CA ARG A 107 -10.26 -15.01 -24.93
C ARG A 107 -10.63 -15.06 -23.46
N VAL A 108 -10.56 -13.91 -22.80
CA VAL A 108 -10.93 -13.73 -21.40
C VAL A 108 -12.00 -12.64 -21.32
N VAL A 109 -12.93 -12.75 -20.39
CA VAL A 109 -13.84 -11.65 -20.02
C VAL A 109 -13.63 -11.32 -18.55
N VAL A 110 -13.57 -10.04 -18.23
CA VAL A 110 -13.37 -9.45 -16.89
C VAL A 110 -14.39 -8.33 -16.76
N GLY A 111 -15.37 -8.46 -15.86
CA GLY A 111 -16.58 -7.61 -15.91
C GLY A 111 -17.30 -7.81 -17.26
N ASP A 112 -17.54 -6.73 -18.01
CA ASP A 112 -18.03 -6.79 -19.40
C ASP A 112 -16.89 -6.58 -20.45
N VAL A 113 -15.63 -6.47 -20.02
CA VAL A 113 -14.46 -6.21 -20.89
C VAL A 113 -13.90 -7.50 -21.47
N GLN A 114 -13.76 -7.57 -22.79
CA GLN A 114 -13.14 -8.68 -23.52
C GLN A 114 -11.64 -8.45 -23.70
N LEU A 115 -10.85 -9.42 -23.26
CA LEU A 115 -9.40 -9.46 -23.40
C LEU A 115 -8.98 -10.66 -24.26
N GLU A 116 -7.81 -10.58 -24.89
CA GLU A 116 -7.24 -11.67 -25.68
C GLU A 116 -5.74 -11.83 -25.38
N ALA A 117 -5.31 -13.06 -25.11
CA ALA A 117 -3.90 -13.38 -24.95
C ALA A 117 -3.21 -13.51 -26.32
N ARG A 118 -2.12 -12.77 -26.55
CA ARG A 118 -1.41 -12.71 -27.85
C ARG A 118 0.10 -12.87 -27.68
N ALA A 119 0.78 -13.31 -28.74
CA ALA A 119 2.25 -13.50 -28.73
C ALA A 119 3.05 -12.22 -29.04
N GLU A 120 2.37 -11.17 -29.48
CA GLU A 120 2.97 -9.92 -29.97
C GLU A 120 2.45 -8.73 -29.16
N ALA A 121 3.33 -7.76 -28.91
CA ALA A 121 2.96 -6.47 -28.34
C ALA A 121 2.04 -5.71 -29.32
N PRO A 122 1.08 -4.89 -28.85
CA PRO A 122 0.41 -3.94 -29.73
C PRO A 122 1.41 -2.89 -30.25
N ALA A 123 1.04 -2.18 -31.32
CA ALA A 123 1.86 -1.12 -31.87
C ALA A 123 2.04 0.08 -30.92
N ASP A 124 1.09 0.26 -29.99
CA ASP A 124 1.09 1.28 -28.93
C ASP A 124 0.35 0.70 -27.70
N PRO A 125 1.06 0.19 -26.67
CA PRO A 125 0.43 -0.44 -25.50
C PRO A 125 -0.17 0.58 -24.52
N ASP A 126 0.32 1.81 -24.53
CA ASP A 126 -0.04 2.91 -23.63
C ASP A 126 -1.04 3.88 -24.28
N ARG A 127 -1.73 3.43 -25.35
CA ARG A 127 -2.67 4.23 -26.11
C ARG A 127 -3.72 4.88 -25.20
N PRO A 128 -3.95 6.21 -25.29
CA PRO A 128 -4.97 6.89 -24.50
C PRO A 128 -6.39 6.39 -24.83
N ILE A 129 -7.30 6.58 -23.86
CA ILE A 129 -8.71 6.18 -23.94
C ILE A 129 -9.36 6.79 -25.19
N ASP A 130 -10.28 6.04 -25.81
CA ASP A 130 -11.09 6.53 -26.93
C ASP A 130 -12.17 7.50 -26.40
N GLU A 131 -11.81 8.77 -26.27
CA GLU A 131 -12.65 9.84 -25.70
C GLU A 131 -13.97 10.04 -26.48
N ASP A 132 -13.93 9.88 -27.81
CA ASP A 132 -15.12 9.93 -28.68
C ASP A 132 -16.09 8.77 -28.37
N LEU A 133 -15.57 7.57 -28.12
CA LEU A 133 -16.37 6.41 -27.70
C LEU A 133 -16.92 6.56 -26.27
N ALA A 134 -16.13 7.12 -25.34
CA ALA A 134 -16.58 7.39 -23.98
C ALA A 134 -17.76 8.38 -23.96
N ALA A 135 -17.63 9.49 -24.70
CA ALA A 135 -18.71 10.46 -24.88
C ALA A 135 -19.95 9.85 -25.56
N ALA A 136 -19.76 8.99 -26.56
CA ALA A 136 -20.87 8.33 -27.27
C ALA A 136 -21.63 7.28 -26.44
N LEU A 137 -20.97 6.67 -25.44
CA LEU A 137 -21.60 5.70 -24.53
C LEU A 137 -22.26 6.35 -23.30
N GLY A 138 -22.14 7.67 -23.13
CA GLY A 138 -22.66 8.38 -21.95
C GLY A 138 -21.93 8.00 -20.66
N SER A 139 -20.73 7.45 -20.77
CA SER A 139 -19.80 7.27 -19.67
C SER A 139 -18.95 8.51 -19.58
N ASP A 140 -19.27 9.39 -18.63
CA ASP A 140 -18.37 10.50 -18.30
C ASP A 140 -16.97 9.93 -17.98
N GLY A 141 -15.94 10.51 -18.61
CA GLY A 141 -14.56 10.14 -18.36
C GLY A 141 -14.19 10.32 -16.88
N PRO A 142 -13.06 9.75 -16.43
CA PRO A 142 -12.76 9.64 -15.01
C PRO A 142 -12.85 10.99 -14.30
N ASN A 143 -13.55 11.02 -13.17
CA ASN A 143 -13.87 12.16 -12.29
C ASN A 143 -15.15 12.98 -12.60
N ALA A 144 -16.31 12.30 -12.76
CA ALA A 144 -17.63 12.92 -12.62
C ALA A 144 -18.30 12.52 -11.31
N ASP A 145 -18.05 13.28 -10.23
CA ASP A 145 -18.87 13.23 -9.00
C ASP A 145 -20.04 14.21 -9.13
N GLU A 146 -21.15 13.77 -9.73
CA GLU A 146 -22.45 14.41 -9.53
C GLU A 146 -23.56 13.35 -9.36
N GLY A 147 -24.18 13.35 -8.17
CA GLY A 147 -25.55 12.86 -8.02
C GLY A 147 -25.75 11.40 -7.55
N LEU A 148 -25.22 11.04 -6.37
CA LEU A 148 -25.68 9.87 -5.61
C LEU A 148 -27.12 10.04 -5.08
N THR A 149 -28.09 10.04 -5.99
CA THR A 149 -29.51 9.84 -5.70
C THR A 149 -30.09 8.71 -6.56
N SER A 150 -30.85 7.82 -5.93
CA SER A 150 -31.61 6.70 -6.55
C SER A 150 -30.87 5.40 -6.94
N VAL A 151 -30.08 4.81 -6.03
CA VAL A 151 -29.95 3.33 -5.93
C VAL A 151 -30.75 2.77 -4.73
N ARG A 152 -31.84 3.48 -4.37
CA ARG A 152 -32.94 2.99 -3.54
C ARG A 152 -34.26 3.13 -4.30
N ASP A 153 -34.39 2.43 -5.42
CA ASP A 153 -35.69 2.00 -5.98
C ASP A 153 -35.54 1.16 -7.24
N ARG A 154 -35.31 -0.16 -7.09
CA ARG A 154 -35.46 -1.13 -8.20
C ARG A 154 -35.59 -2.60 -7.79
N ARG A 155 -36.36 -2.90 -6.73
CA ARG A 155 -36.81 -4.28 -6.45
C ARG A 155 -38.07 -4.36 -5.56
N ARG A 156 -39.20 -3.85 -6.07
CA ARG A 156 -40.53 -4.25 -5.58
C ARG A 156 -41.52 -4.50 -6.73
N ILE A 157 -42.18 -5.67 -6.63
CA ILE A 157 -43.45 -6.06 -7.27
C ILE A 157 -43.41 -6.40 -8.76
N ARG A 158 -43.32 -7.72 -9.04
CA ARG A 158 -44.51 -8.45 -9.52
C ARG A 158 -44.77 -9.65 -8.60
N ARG A 159 -46.05 -9.99 -8.40
CA ARG A 159 -46.55 -10.88 -7.33
C ARG A 159 -47.41 -12.00 -7.94
N ASN A 160 -47.66 -13.03 -7.13
CA ASN A 160 -48.60 -14.15 -7.30
C ASN A 160 -47.90 -15.43 -7.87
N THR A 161 -48.14 -16.66 -7.36
CA THR A 161 -49.19 -17.08 -6.39
C THR A 161 -48.87 -18.40 -5.65
N ALA A 162 -49.47 -18.52 -4.46
CA ALA A 162 -50.02 -19.73 -3.83
C ALA A 162 -49.12 -20.68 -3.00
N LEU A 163 -49.81 -21.27 -2.00
CA LEU A 163 -49.44 -22.35 -1.07
C LEU A 163 -48.41 -21.99 0.03
N ALA A 164 -48.62 -22.25 1.32
CA ALA A 164 -49.77 -22.26 2.24
C ALA A 164 -49.29 -22.92 3.56
N LEU A 165 -49.67 -22.33 4.71
CA LEU A 165 -49.92 -23.03 5.97
C LEU A 165 -48.85 -23.99 6.54
N SER A 166 -47.92 -23.45 7.33
CA SER A 166 -47.48 -24.05 8.61
C SER A 166 -46.60 -23.05 9.36
N GLY A 167 -46.88 -22.78 10.65
CA GLY A 167 -46.05 -21.84 11.44
C GLY A 167 -46.70 -21.11 12.62
N ILE A 168 -48.02 -21.23 12.86
CA ILE A 168 -48.65 -20.68 14.08
C ILE A 168 -48.44 -21.65 15.25
N ALA A 169 -47.21 -21.69 15.79
CA ALA A 169 -46.89 -22.49 16.99
C ALA A 169 -45.65 -22.06 17.80
N LEU A 170 -44.90 -21.01 17.42
CA LEU A 170 -43.62 -20.67 18.09
C LEU A 170 -43.46 -19.19 18.50
N ALA A 171 -44.57 -18.47 18.70
CA ALA A 171 -44.56 -17.06 19.15
C ALA A 171 -44.95 -16.87 20.64
N ALA A 172 -45.18 -17.96 21.39
CA ALA A 172 -45.72 -17.92 22.76
C ALA A 172 -44.71 -18.33 23.85
N LEU A 173 -43.42 -18.45 23.53
CA LEU A 173 -42.38 -18.95 24.46
C LEU A 173 -41.20 -17.97 24.71
N VAL A 174 -41.24 -16.76 24.14
CA VAL A 174 -40.25 -15.69 24.38
C VAL A 174 -40.79 -14.63 25.36
N GLY A 175 -42.09 -14.64 25.66
CA GLY A 175 -42.77 -13.61 26.46
C GLY A 175 -42.66 -13.71 27.98
N LEU A 176 -41.78 -14.56 28.54
CA LEU A 176 -41.73 -14.80 30.00
C LEU A 176 -40.33 -14.99 30.56
N LEU A 177 -39.42 -14.03 30.32
CA LEU A 177 -38.11 -13.95 31.00
C LEU A 177 -37.64 -12.50 31.24
N VAL A 178 -38.57 -11.60 31.59
CA VAL A 178 -38.30 -10.16 31.82
C VAL A 178 -38.48 -9.75 33.30
N VAL A 179 -38.69 -10.71 34.22
CA VAL A 179 -38.93 -10.42 35.65
C VAL A 179 -38.04 -11.25 36.59
N THR A 180 -36.73 -11.19 36.37
CA THR A 180 -35.69 -11.39 37.40
C THR A 180 -34.46 -10.59 37.01
N GLY A 181 -34.20 -9.46 37.68
CA GLY A 181 -33.03 -8.61 37.43
C GLY A 181 -31.73 -9.22 37.94
N VAL A 182 -31.29 -10.33 37.34
CA VAL A 182 -30.02 -11.02 37.62
C VAL A 182 -29.41 -11.55 36.31
N ILE A 183 -29.15 -10.63 35.37
CA ILE A 183 -28.04 -10.77 34.41
C ILE A 183 -27.33 -9.42 34.38
N GLY A 184 -26.34 -9.26 35.25
CA GLY A 184 -25.36 -8.19 35.09
C GLY A 184 -24.38 -8.59 33.99
N GLY A 185 -24.79 -8.42 32.73
CA GLY A 185 -23.85 -8.36 31.62
C GLY A 185 -23.20 -6.99 31.66
N GLY A 186 -21.89 -6.92 31.90
CA GLY A 186 -21.14 -5.71 31.64
C GLY A 186 -21.04 -5.50 30.12
N ASP A 187 -21.23 -4.26 29.67
CA ASP A 187 -20.88 -3.85 28.32
C ASP A 187 -19.34 -3.79 28.21
N ASP A 188 -18.71 -4.95 28.01
CA ASP A 188 -17.27 -5.10 27.73
C ASP A 188 -16.96 -4.95 26.21
N ASP A 189 -17.86 -4.31 25.44
CA ASP A 189 -17.66 -4.04 24.01
C ASP A 189 -16.96 -2.69 23.81
N VAL A 190 -15.91 -2.65 22.98
CA VAL A 190 -15.08 -1.45 22.83
C VAL A 190 -15.80 -0.42 21.98
N ASP A 191 -16.08 0.77 22.54
CA ASP A 191 -16.61 1.89 21.78
C ASP A 191 -15.54 2.48 20.84
N VAL A 192 -15.38 1.83 19.67
CA VAL A 192 -14.50 2.25 18.58
C VAL A 192 -14.81 3.70 18.16
N ALA A 193 -16.07 4.16 18.26
CA ALA A 193 -16.43 5.52 17.90
C ALA A 193 -15.90 6.55 18.91
N ASP A 194 -15.91 6.29 20.23
CA ASP A 194 -15.21 7.14 21.21
C ASP A 194 -13.69 7.10 21.00
N VAL A 195 -13.11 5.94 20.64
CA VAL A 195 -11.68 5.83 20.33
C VAL A 195 -11.28 6.74 19.17
N VAL A 196 -11.95 6.60 18.01
CA VAL A 196 -11.66 7.41 16.82
C VAL A 196 -11.93 8.89 17.09
N LYS A 197 -13.06 9.23 17.73
CA LYS A 197 -13.44 10.61 18.07
C LYS A 197 -12.42 11.31 18.96
N ARG A 198 -11.77 10.59 19.89
CA ARG A 198 -10.73 11.15 20.77
C ARG A 198 -9.35 11.13 20.15
N ALA A 199 -9.07 10.20 19.25
CA ALA A 199 -7.84 10.14 18.49
C ALA A 199 -7.75 11.24 17.41
N ALA A 200 -8.89 11.64 16.83
CA ALA A 200 -8.95 12.55 15.68
C ALA A 200 -8.15 13.86 15.86
N PRO A 201 -8.27 14.64 16.96
CA PRO A 201 -7.49 15.87 17.13
C PRO A 201 -6.00 15.66 17.44
N SER A 202 -5.59 14.40 17.57
CA SER A 202 -4.21 13.96 17.81
C SER A 202 -3.61 13.22 16.61
N THR A 203 -4.40 13.01 15.55
CA THR A 203 -4.02 12.33 14.31
C THR A 203 -4.12 13.35 13.18
N VAL A 204 -3.05 13.51 12.40
CA VAL A 204 -2.90 14.59 11.42
C VAL A 204 -2.45 14.02 10.08
N ARG A 205 -2.79 14.69 8.97
CA ARG A 205 -2.23 14.32 7.66
C ARG A 205 -0.86 14.98 7.53
N VAL A 206 0.14 14.21 7.10
CA VAL A 206 1.48 14.71 6.77
C VAL A 206 1.63 14.69 5.27
N LEU A 207 2.17 15.78 4.72
CA LEU A 207 2.37 15.99 3.30
C LEU A 207 3.85 16.31 3.06
N ALA A 208 4.42 15.73 2.02
CA ALA A 208 5.80 15.94 1.59
C ALA A 208 5.82 16.20 0.09
N ARG A 209 6.41 17.33 -0.33
CA ARG A 209 6.40 17.82 -1.72
C ARG A 209 7.81 18.05 -2.25
N GLU A 210 7.99 17.75 -3.54
CA GLU A 210 9.17 18.09 -4.34
C GLU A 210 8.71 18.36 -5.78
N ASP A 211 8.89 19.58 -6.29
CA ASP A 211 8.56 20.06 -7.64
C ASP A 211 7.17 19.69 -8.19
N ARG A 212 7.00 18.44 -8.65
CA ARG A 212 5.80 17.90 -9.31
C ARG A 212 5.33 16.56 -8.72
N SER A 213 5.90 16.16 -7.59
CA SER A 213 5.51 14.99 -6.81
C SER A 213 5.07 15.41 -5.40
N GLU A 214 3.99 14.79 -4.95
CA GLU A 214 3.48 14.88 -3.59
C GLU A 214 3.36 13.47 -3.04
N GLY A 215 3.83 13.27 -1.80
CA GLY A 215 3.51 12.11 -0.98
C GLY A 215 2.68 12.52 0.22
N SER A 216 1.69 11.71 0.56
CA SER A 216 0.82 11.91 1.71
C SER A 216 0.87 10.71 2.64
N GLY A 217 0.66 10.97 3.93
CA GLY A 217 0.55 9.95 4.94
C GLY A 217 -0.09 10.49 6.21
N THR A 218 -0.07 9.69 7.26
CA THR A 218 -0.60 10.07 8.57
C THR A 218 0.56 10.36 9.54
N GLY A 219 0.31 11.21 10.52
CA GLY A 219 1.14 11.35 11.71
C GLY A 219 0.28 11.46 12.95
N TRP A 220 0.92 11.41 14.12
CA TRP A 220 0.28 11.66 15.40
C TRP A 220 1.08 12.65 16.23
N VAL A 221 0.37 13.46 17.01
CA VAL A 221 0.96 14.54 17.80
C VAL A 221 1.62 13.96 19.06
N LEU A 222 2.94 14.11 19.14
CA LEU A 222 3.75 13.70 20.29
C LEU A 222 3.72 14.75 21.41
N ASP A 223 3.88 16.02 21.05
CA ASP A 223 3.93 17.14 21.99
C ASP A 223 3.28 18.37 21.36
N ALA A 224 2.03 18.65 21.76
CA ALA A 224 1.26 19.78 21.25
C ALA A 224 1.88 21.15 21.61
N LYS A 225 2.64 21.26 22.70
CA LYS A 225 3.27 22.53 23.10
C LYS A 225 4.48 22.85 22.25
N GLU A 226 5.28 21.82 21.93
CA GLU A 226 6.43 21.94 21.02
C GLU A 226 6.02 21.84 19.54
N GLY A 227 4.80 21.39 19.23
CA GLY A 227 4.31 21.19 17.87
C GLY A 227 4.88 19.93 17.21
N LEU A 228 5.31 18.95 17.99
CA LEU A 228 5.97 17.74 17.48
C LEU A 228 4.95 16.70 17.01
N VAL A 229 5.14 16.21 15.80
CA VAL A 229 4.37 15.14 15.15
C VAL A 229 5.32 14.02 14.77
N VAL A 230 4.93 12.78 15.04
CA VAL A 230 5.63 11.56 14.61
C VAL A 230 4.91 10.98 13.39
N THR A 231 5.66 10.49 12.42
CA THR A 231 5.17 9.80 11.21
C THR A 231 6.22 8.79 10.75
N ASN A 232 5.99 8.10 9.63
CA ASN A 232 6.99 7.22 9.02
C ASN A 232 8.08 8.01 8.27
N PHE A 233 9.26 7.40 8.11
CA PHE A 233 10.34 8.02 7.33
C PHE A 233 10.03 8.01 5.83
N HIS A 234 9.40 6.95 5.31
CA HIS A 234 9.05 6.89 3.90
C HIS A 234 8.04 7.98 3.50
N VAL A 235 7.11 8.36 4.39
CA VAL A 235 6.15 9.46 4.18
C VAL A 235 6.89 10.79 3.97
N VAL A 236 7.81 11.16 4.87
CA VAL A 236 8.60 12.40 4.70
C VAL A 236 9.65 12.29 3.60
N SER A 237 9.99 11.09 3.13
CA SER A 237 11.00 10.91 2.07
C SER A 237 10.49 11.26 0.68
N ALA A 238 9.18 11.44 0.48
CA ALA A 238 8.58 11.78 -0.81
C ALA A 238 8.83 13.24 -1.25
N GLY A 239 9.36 14.09 -0.38
CA GLY A 239 9.69 15.48 -0.72
C GLY A 239 10.39 16.24 0.40
N ASN A 240 11.02 17.37 0.09
CA ASN A 240 11.76 18.18 1.07
C ASN A 240 10.96 19.35 1.66
N GLU A 241 9.85 19.75 1.03
CA GLU A 241 8.87 20.66 1.60
C GLU A 241 7.84 19.85 2.40
N LEU A 242 7.74 20.12 3.71
CA LEU A 242 6.86 19.37 4.62
C LEU A 242 5.74 20.27 5.14
N SER A 243 4.50 19.80 5.08
CA SER A 243 3.35 20.42 5.75
C SER A 243 2.55 19.38 6.54
N VAL A 244 1.77 19.86 7.51
CA VAL A 244 0.86 19.04 8.32
C VAL A 244 -0.52 19.67 8.30
N ALA A 245 -1.53 18.91 7.89
CA ALA A 245 -2.91 19.35 7.95
C ALA A 245 -3.49 19.09 9.35
N VAL A 246 -3.90 20.17 10.02
CA VAL A 246 -4.51 20.17 11.35
C VAL A 246 -5.90 20.78 11.22
N ASP A 247 -6.94 20.03 11.60
CA ASP A 247 -8.35 20.41 11.40
C ASP A 247 -8.67 20.79 9.93
N GLY A 248 -8.00 20.13 8.97
CA GLY A 248 -8.13 20.38 7.52
C GLY A 248 -7.28 21.54 6.99
N ALA A 249 -6.68 22.36 7.84
CA ALA A 249 -5.81 23.46 7.43
C ALA A 249 -4.33 22.99 7.37
N GLU A 250 -3.71 23.08 6.20
CA GLU A 250 -2.27 22.85 6.03
C GLU A 250 -1.43 23.91 6.74
N ARG A 251 -0.32 23.47 7.33
CA ARG A 251 0.63 24.31 8.07
C ARG A 251 2.05 23.86 7.80
N ASP A 252 2.96 24.80 7.60
CA ASP A 252 4.39 24.53 7.41
C ASP A 252 4.96 23.68 8.54
N ALA A 253 5.75 22.68 8.17
CA ALA A 253 6.47 21.82 9.09
C ALA A 253 7.97 21.74 8.73
N LYS A 254 8.78 21.37 9.72
CA LYS A 254 10.23 21.16 9.54
C LYS A 254 10.63 19.82 10.14
N LEU A 255 11.54 19.11 9.46
CA LEU A 255 12.11 17.90 10.01
C LEU A 255 12.96 18.22 11.26
N ILE A 256 12.73 17.48 12.35
CA ILE A 256 13.53 17.55 13.59
C ILE A 256 14.56 16.43 13.62
N GLY A 257 14.21 15.27 13.08
CA GLY A 257 15.10 14.12 12.92
C GLY A 257 14.38 12.94 12.27
N ALA A 258 15.14 12.03 11.68
CA ALA A 258 14.64 10.81 11.06
C ALA A 258 15.50 9.58 11.41
N ALA A 259 14.87 8.41 11.46
CA ALA A 259 15.51 7.11 11.64
C ALA A 259 15.10 6.21 10.46
N PRO A 260 15.81 6.27 9.31
CA PRO A 260 15.41 5.56 8.09
C PRO A 260 15.39 4.04 8.23
N CYS A 261 16.14 3.50 9.19
CA CYS A 261 16.21 2.07 9.47
C CYS A 261 15.13 1.55 10.43
N ASP A 262 14.38 2.46 11.03
CA ASP A 262 13.22 2.18 11.88
C ASP A 262 11.92 2.69 11.26
N ASP A 263 11.99 3.24 10.05
CA ASP A 263 10.90 3.92 9.36
C ASP A 263 10.16 4.96 10.23
N LEU A 264 10.89 5.80 10.97
CA LEU A 264 10.30 6.84 11.83
C LEU A 264 10.90 8.22 11.55
N ALA A 265 10.06 9.24 11.62
CA ALA A 265 10.46 10.64 11.54
C ALA A 265 9.70 11.50 12.57
N VAL A 266 10.34 12.57 13.03
CA VAL A 266 9.73 13.62 13.84
C VAL A 266 9.77 14.93 13.07
N VAL A 267 8.60 15.54 12.87
CA VAL A 267 8.45 16.87 12.28
C VAL A 267 7.92 17.84 13.33
N GLN A 268 8.20 19.14 13.17
CA GLN A 268 7.68 20.21 14.00
C GLN A 268 6.82 21.15 13.15
N VAL A 269 5.55 21.27 13.52
CA VAL A 269 4.59 22.19 12.89
C VAL A 269 4.82 23.61 13.42
N ALA A 270 4.80 24.60 12.53
CA ALA A 270 4.98 26.01 12.88
C ALA A 270 3.81 26.55 13.72
N GLU A 271 2.58 26.35 13.24
CA GLU A 271 1.34 26.76 13.91
C GLU A 271 0.76 25.61 14.75
N ARG A 272 0.55 25.84 16.05
CA ARG A 272 0.28 24.77 17.03
C ARG A 272 -1.15 24.70 17.54
N ASP A 273 -2.01 25.64 17.14
CA ASP A 273 -3.39 25.72 17.64
C ASP A 273 -4.21 24.50 17.21
N GLY A 274 -5.06 23.98 18.11
CA GLY A 274 -5.85 22.77 17.85
C GLY A 274 -5.12 21.43 18.12
N LEU A 275 -3.78 21.39 18.09
CA LEU A 275 -3.01 20.17 18.35
C LEU A 275 -3.30 19.58 19.74
N LYS A 276 -3.52 18.26 19.81
CA LYS A 276 -3.64 17.52 21.09
C LYS A 276 -2.68 16.34 21.10
N ALA A 277 -1.89 16.18 22.15
CA ALA A 277 -0.93 15.08 22.23
C ALA A 277 -1.63 13.72 22.46
N LEU A 278 -1.18 12.69 21.72
CA LEU A 278 -1.64 11.32 21.89
C LEU A 278 -0.88 10.64 23.05
N SER A 279 -1.58 9.83 23.85
CA SER A 279 -0.97 9.08 24.95
C SER A 279 -0.41 7.75 24.46
N LEU A 280 0.82 7.41 24.84
CA LEU A 280 1.42 6.11 24.53
C LEU A 280 1.04 5.06 25.57
N ALA A 281 0.88 3.81 25.13
CA ALA A 281 0.61 2.66 25.99
C ALA A 281 1.87 2.22 26.76
N SER A 282 1.77 1.25 27.68
CA SER A 282 2.96 0.67 28.33
C SER A 282 3.58 -0.38 27.39
N PRO A 283 4.91 -0.62 27.37
CA PRO A 283 5.49 -1.67 26.52
C PRO A 283 4.86 -3.05 26.78
N SER A 284 4.53 -3.34 28.03
CA SER A 284 3.93 -4.60 28.46
C SER A 284 2.40 -4.70 28.28
N SER A 285 1.75 -3.78 27.55
CA SER A 285 0.28 -3.67 27.50
C SER A 285 -0.37 -4.11 26.19
N ILE A 286 0.35 -4.81 25.31
CA ILE A 286 -0.22 -5.33 24.06
C ILE A 286 -0.18 -6.86 24.06
N GLN A 287 -1.32 -7.50 23.81
CA GLN A 287 -1.44 -8.97 23.82
C GLN A 287 -2.00 -9.50 22.50
N GLN A 288 -1.62 -10.72 22.11
CA GLN A 288 -2.20 -11.39 20.96
C GLN A 288 -3.71 -11.63 21.19
N GLY A 289 -4.53 -11.26 20.21
CA GLY A 289 -5.99 -11.26 20.30
C GLY A 289 -6.59 -9.98 20.90
N GLU A 290 -5.80 -9.04 21.40
CA GLU A 290 -6.29 -7.71 21.83
C GLU A 290 -6.82 -6.93 20.62
N GLN A 291 -7.99 -6.29 20.77
CA GLN A 291 -8.59 -5.48 19.72
C GLN A 291 -7.80 -4.18 19.53
N VAL A 292 -7.50 -3.86 18.27
CA VAL A 292 -6.78 -2.66 17.87
C VAL A 292 -7.51 -1.90 16.76
N ILE A 293 -7.38 -0.58 16.81
CA ILE A 293 -7.99 0.37 15.88
C ILE A 293 -6.84 1.14 15.21
N ALA A 294 -6.68 0.96 13.90
CA ALA A 294 -5.79 1.79 13.11
C ALA A 294 -6.56 3.04 12.66
N VAL A 295 -5.96 4.22 12.82
CA VAL A 295 -6.58 5.50 12.47
C VAL A 295 -5.64 6.28 11.56
N GLY A 296 -6.15 6.89 10.49
CA GLY A 296 -5.33 7.66 9.56
C GLY A 296 -6.06 8.12 8.30
N TYR A 297 -5.33 8.80 7.43
CA TYR A 297 -5.82 9.37 6.18
C TYR A 297 -5.46 8.43 5.03
N ALA A 298 -6.31 7.43 4.77
CA ALA A 298 -6.05 6.45 3.73
C ALA A 298 -6.15 7.08 2.32
N ALA A 299 -5.14 6.86 1.48
CA ALA A 299 -5.12 7.32 0.10
C ALA A 299 -6.11 6.52 -0.76
N GLY A 300 -6.64 7.14 -1.82
CA GLY A 300 -7.51 6.47 -2.80
C GLY A 300 -8.94 6.16 -2.35
N ALA A 301 -9.40 6.68 -1.20
CA ALA A 301 -10.78 6.49 -0.73
C ALA A 301 -11.81 7.48 -1.33
N GLY A 302 -11.42 8.27 -2.33
CA GLY A 302 -12.22 9.38 -2.90
C GLY A 302 -12.23 10.67 -2.06
N ASP A 303 -11.82 10.60 -0.80
CA ASP A 303 -11.76 11.72 0.14
C ASP A 303 -10.47 11.66 0.99
N GLU A 304 -9.32 12.01 0.42
CA GLU A 304 -8.02 11.92 1.12
C GLU A 304 -7.89 12.91 2.30
N ASP A 305 -8.82 13.87 2.41
CA ASP A 305 -8.99 14.79 3.54
C ASP A 305 -9.71 14.16 4.75
N LYS A 306 -10.37 13.00 4.59
CA LYS A 306 -11.18 12.38 5.65
C LYS A 306 -10.35 11.42 6.50
N LEU A 307 -10.51 11.55 7.81
CA LEU A 307 -9.96 10.59 8.77
C LEU A 307 -10.72 9.26 8.64
N THR A 308 -9.98 8.21 8.33
CA THR A 308 -10.46 6.83 8.26
C THR A 308 -10.07 6.05 9.51
N SER A 309 -10.78 4.95 9.77
CA SER A 309 -10.44 4.01 10.83
C SER A 309 -10.76 2.59 10.41
N THR A 310 -9.86 1.67 10.71
CA THR A 310 -10.07 0.23 10.54
C THR A 310 -9.87 -0.48 11.88
N THR A 311 -10.48 -1.64 12.06
CA THR A 311 -10.45 -2.38 13.33
C THR A 311 -10.13 -3.83 13.06
N GLY A 312 -9.36 -4.42 13.96
CA GLY A 312 -8.95 -5.81 13.93
C GLY A 312 -8.40 -6.22 15.30
N VAL A 313 -7.56 -7.24 15.31
CA VAL A 313 -6.86 -7.74 16.50
C VAL A 313 -5.36 -7.78 16.26
N VAL A 314 -4.61 -7.89 17.35
CA VAL A 314 -3.19 -8.23 17.31
C VAL A 314 -3.04 -9.69 16.92
N SER A 315 -2.60 -9.96 15.69
CA SER A 315 -2.29 -11.31 15.21
C SER A 315 -1.00 -11.85 15.83
N VAL A 316 0.01 -10.98 16.00
CA VAL A 316 1.29 -11.27 16.69
C VAL A 316 1.74 -9.99 17.41
N ALA A 317 2.00 -10.08 18.72
CA ALA A 317 2.27 -8.90 19.55
C ALA A 317 3.66 -8.29 19.38
N SER A 318 4.66 -9.09 19.01
CA SER A 318 6.03 -8.64 18.72
C SER A 318 6.75 -9.71 17.90
N GLN A 319 7.29 -9.32 16.75
CA GLN A 319 8.17 -10.16 15.93
C GLN A 319 9.09 -9.32 15.03
N PRO A 320 10.29 -9.81 14.67
CA PRO A 320 11.11 -9.16 13.65
C PRO A 320 10.49 -9.36 12.26
N LEU A 321 10.39 -8.30 11.47
CA LEU A 321 10.01 -8.37 10.06
C LEU A 321 11.25 -8.22 9.19
N LYS A 322 11.55 -9.24 8.39
CA LYS A 322 12.62 -9.17 7.38
C LYS A 322 12.15 -8.43 6.15
N SER A 323 13.04 -7.57 5.64
CA SER A 323 12.89 -6.71 4.45
C SER A 323 12.01 -7.37 3.38
N PRO A 324 10.72 -7.00 3.32
CA PRO A 324 9.74 -7.61 2.42
C PRO A 324 9.90 -7.11 0.97
N SER A 325 10.47 -5.93 0.80
CA SER A 325 10.73 -5.27 -0.48
C SER A 325 12.09 -4.55 -0.45
N PRO A 326 12.72 -4.25 -1.61
CA PRO A 326 14.03 -3.61 -1.68
C PRO A 326 14.12 -2.24 -0.97
N ASP A 327 13.04 -1.49 -0.94
CA ASP A 327 12.88 -0.17 -0.30
C ASP A 327 12.53 -0.24 1.19
N THR A 328 12.11 -1.40 1.72
CA THR A 328 11.78 -1.56 3.14
C THR A 328 13.00 -2.09 3.95
N PRO A 329 13.33 -1.53 5.13
CA PRO A 329 14.40 -2.04 5.99
C PRO A 329 14.07 -3.38 6.66
N ASP A 330 15.04 -3.95 7.38
CA ASP A 330 14.78 -5.02 8.36
C ASP A 330 14.28 -4.37 9.66
N PHE A 331 13.06 -4.71 10.12
CA PHE A 331 12.53 -4.22 11.39
C PHE A 331 12.80 -5.21 12.54
N PRO A 332 13.25 -4.73 13.72
CA PRO A 332 13.55 -5.60 14.86
C PRO A 332 12.30 -6.04 15.63
N ASP A 333 11.26 -5.19 15.68
CA ASP A 333 10.07 -5.37 16.51
C ASP A 333 8.84 -4.74 15.84
N MET A 334 7.94 -5.61 15.36
CA MET A 334 6.68 -5.25 14.71
C MET A 334 5.51 -5.98 15.38
N ILE A 335 4.42 -5.24 15.56
CA ILE A 335 3.08 -5.78 15.81
C ILE A 335 2.50 -6.18 14.46
N GLN A 336 1.97 -7.40 14.34
CA GLN A 336 1.13 -7.82 13.22
C GLN A 336 -0.33 -7.70 13.62
N THR A 337 -1.16 -7.20 12.71
CA THR A 337 -2.61 -7.08 12.89
C THR A 337 -3.36 -7.45 11.61
N ASP A 338 -4.62 -7.86 11.72
CA ASP A 338 -5.56 -8.01 10.60
C ASP A 338 -6.39 -6.73 10.35
N ALA A 339 -6.23 -5.69 11.18
CA ALA A 339 -6.76 -4.36 10.88
C ALA A 339 -6.16 -3.86 9.55
N ALA A 340 -7.02 -3.44 8.61
CA ALA A 340 -6.59 -3.08 7.28
C ALA A 340 -5.68 -1.82 7.29
N ILE A 341 -4.41 -1.99 6.94
CA ILE A 341 -3.42 -0.93 6.76
C ILE A 341 -3.20 -0.73 5.26
N ASN A 342 -3.71 0.37 4.73
CA ASN A 342 -3.59 0.77 3.32
C ASN A 342 -2.60 1.95 3.19
N PRO A 343 -2.12 2.27 1.97
CA PRO A 343 -1.42 3.52 1.70
C PRO A 343 -2.14 4.75 2.30
N GLY A 344 -1.38 5.73 2.79
CA GLY A 344 -1.90 6.88 3.53
C GLY A 344 -2.05 6.65 5.04
N ASN A 345 -2.38 5.44 5.50
CA ASN A 345 -2.43 5.13 6.95
C ASN A 345 -1.02 5.02 7.59
N SER A 346 0.03 4.90 6.78
CA SER A 346 1.44 4.96 7.21
C SER A 346 1.72 6.17 8.11
N GLY A 347 2.42 5.95 9.21
CA GLY A 347 2.78 6.93 10.22
C GLY A 347 1.64 7.23 11.21
N GLY A 348 0.43 6.72 10.95
CA GLY A 348 -0.72 6.84 11.82
C GLY A 348 -0.68 5.95 13.06
N PRO A 349 -1.47 6.27 14.09
CA PRO A 349 -1.52 5.49 15.31
C PRO A 349 -2.25 4.14 15.12
N LEU A 350 -1.68 3.09 15.70
CA LEU A 350 -2.41 1.89 16.11
C LEU A 350 -2.79 2.05 17.58
N LEU A 351 -4.08 1.98 17.88
CA LEU A 351 -4.65 2.24 19.20
C LEU A 351 -5.27 0.98 19.81
N ASN A 352 -5.19 0.83 21.12
CA ASN A 352 -6.03 -0.12 21.85
C ASN A 352 -7.27 0.55 22.46
N ALA A 353 -8.12 -0.24 23.13
CA ALA A 353 -9.36 0.19 23.77
C ALA A 353 -9.19 1.35 24.77
N ASP A 354 -8.03 1.46 25.44
CA ASP A 354 -7.70 2.58 26.34
C ASP A 354 -7.52 3.93 25.61
N ARG A 355 -7.47 3.91 24.26
CA ARG A 355 -7.14 5.03 23.37
C ARG A 355 -5.67 5.44 23.45
N ARG A 356 -4.80 4.46 23.70
CA ARG A 356 -3.36 4.65 23.80
C ARG A 356 -2.66 4.07 22.58
N LEU A 357 -1.61 4.75 22.12
CA LEU A 357 -0.77 4.28 21.03
C LEU A 357 -0.01 3.02 21.45
N VAL A 358 -0.29 1.91 20.78
CA VAL A 358 0.41 0.62 20.93
C VAL A 358 1.40 0.36 19.79
N GLY A 359 1.25 1.04 18.65
CA GLY A 359 2.24 1.07 17.58
C GLY A 359 2.02 2.19 16.57
N VAL A 360 2.92 2.30 15.60
CA VAL A 360 2.81 3.21 14.44
C VAL A 360 2.62 2.38 13.18
N ASN A 361 1.48 2.53 12.52
CA ASN A 361 1.15 1.81 11.28
C ASN A 361 2.22 2.07 10.22
N THR A 362 2.66 1.04 9.50
CA THR A 362 3.49 1.21 8.29
C THR A 362 2.89 0.36 7.17
N ALA A 363 2.54 0.99 6.06
CA ALA A 363 1.98 0.30 4.91
C ALA A 363 3.08 -0.46 4.19
N VAL A 364 3.18 -1.75 4.50
CA VAL A 364 4.13 -2.68 3.91
C VAL A 364 3.42 -3.52 2.87
N LEU A 365 3.83 -3.44 1.60
CA LEU A 365 3.37 -4.35 0.57
C LEU A 365 4.02 -5.73 0.77
N LEU A 366 3.21 -6.70 1.19
CA LEU A 366 3.64 -8.08 1.37
C LEU A 366 3.12 -8.92 0.21
N GLU A 367 4.00 -9.63 -0.48
CA GLU A 367 3.60 -10.51 -1.57
C GLU A 367 4.22 -11.91 -1.43
N ARG A 368 3.48 -12.93 -1.86
CA ARG A 368 3.99 -14.30 -1.96
C ARG A 368 3.87 -14.81 -3.38
N GLY A 369 4.94 -14.64 -4.15
CA GLY A 369 4.97 -15.02 -5.57
C GLY A 369 4.18 -14.08 -6.47
N GLY A 370 4.25 -12.77 -6.21
CA GLY A 370 3.51 -11.74 -6.96
C GLY A 370 2.03 -11.63 -6.61
N VAL A 371 1.59 -12.20 -5.48
CA VAL A 371 0.22 -12.08 -4.97
C VAL A 371 0.26 -11.34 -3.63
N PRO A 372 -0.38 -10.17 -3.51
CA PRO A 372 -0.52 -9.46 -2.24
C PRO A 372 -1.20 -10.31 -1.16
N LEU A 373 -0.62 -10.30 0.04
CA LEU A 373 -1.20 -10.96 1.21
C LEU A 373 -2.27 -10.06 1.82
N GLN A 374 -3.51 -10.56 1.89
CA GLN A 374 -4.63 -9.86 2.52
C GLN A 374 -4.62 -10.05 4.04
N ASN A 375 -5.15 -9.06 4.77
CA ASN A 375 -5.33 -9.08 6.23
C ASN A 375 -4.04 -9.34 7.03
N ILE A 376 -2.90 -8.84 6.53
CA ILE A 376 -1.61 -8.81 7.24
C ILE A 376 -1.08 -7.38 7.20
N GLY A 377 -1.48 -6.57 8.17
CA GLY A 377 -0.93 -5.25 8.44
C GLY A 377 0.21 -5.32 9.47
N TYR A 378 1.09 -4.33 9.44
CA TYR A 378 2.19 -4.18 10.39
C TYR A 378 2.22 -2.78 11.02
N ALA A 379 2.60 -2.73 12.29
CA ALA A 379 2.89 -1.49 13.01
C ALA A 379 4.17 -1.63 13.83
N ILE A 380 4.98 -0.56 13.88
CA ILE A 380 6.20 -0.49 14.67
C ILE A 380 5.80 -0.43 16.16
N GLY A 381 6.31 -1.36 16.98
CA GLY A 381 5.88 -1.50 18.38
C GLY A 381 6.15 -0.27 19.25
N VAL A 382 5.26 0.05 20.19
CA VAL A 382 5.38 1.25 21.07
C VAL A 382 6.70 1.31 21.85
N GLU A 383 7.33 0.17 22.15
CA GLU A 383 8.64 0.14 22.79
C GLU A 383 9.72 0.73 21.87
N ARG A 384 9.83 0.23 20.64
CA ARG A 384 10.78 0.75 19.64
C ARG A 384 10.47 2.20 19.28
N VAL A 385 9.19 2.57 19.15
CA VAL A 385 8.76 3.96 18.91
C VAL A 385 9.28 4.89 20.02
N LYS A 386 9.15 4.52 21.30
CA LYS A 386 9.64 5.35 22.43
C LYS A 386 11.15 5.54 22.41
N GLU A 387 11.89 4.47 22.13
CA GLU A 387 13.35 4.52 22.05
C GLU A 387 13.80 5.49 20.95
N VAL A 388 13.32 5.25 19.72
CA VAL A 388 13.71 5.99 18.52
C VAL A 388 13.24 7.44 18.59
N VAL A 389 11.96 7.70 18.83
CA VAL A 389 11.41 9.07 18.93
C VAL A 389 12.05 9.85 20.08
N GLY A 390 12.44 9.16 21.16
CA GLY A 390 13.20 9.76 22.26
C GLY A 390 14.55 10.32 21.81
N ASP A 391 15.29 9.59 20.97
CA ASP A 391 16.55 10.05 20.38
C ASP A 391 16.32 11.12 19.29
N LEU A 392 15.31 10.97 18.44
CA LEU A 392 14.96 11.97 17.41
C LEU A 392 14.57 13.33 18.02
N ARG A 393 13.80 13.38 19.12
CA ARG A 393 13.50 14.64 19.84
C ARG A 393 14.76 15.32 20.40
N ARG A 394 15.84 14.57 20.65
CA ARG A 394 17.15 15.09 21.05
C ARG A 394 18.05 15.46 19.88
N ARG A 395 17.55 15.45 18.63
CA ARG A 395 18.32 15.60 17.39
C ARG A 395 19.48 14.60 17.33
N ARG A 396 19.16 13.33 17.62
CA ARG A 396 20.07 12.18 17.50
C ARG A 396 19.46 11.18 16.56
N SER A 397 19.78 11.33 15.29
CA SER A 397 19.45 10.36 14.26
C SER A 397 20.55 9.29 14.17
N GLU A 398 20.14 8.08 13.81
CA GLU A 398 21.04 6.99 13.42
C GLU A 398 20.82 6.69 11.93
N SER A 399 21.90 6.45 11.19
CA SER A 399 21.85 6.10 9.77
C SER A 399 21.20 7.15 8.85
N PHE A 400 21.08 8.42 9.25
CA PHE A 400 20.39 9.46 8.47
C PHE A 400 21.37 10.39 7.74
N LEU A 401 21.16 10.59 6.44
CA LEU A 401 22.01 11.46 5.61
C LEU A 401 21.58 12.93 5.62
N GLY A 402 20.34 13.26 6.02
CA GLY A 402 19.74 14.58 5.79
C GLY A 402 18.83 14.68 4.56
N THR A 403 18.47 13.56 3.94
CA THR A 403 17.69 13.52 2.69
C THR A 403 16.73 12.33 2.69
N GLY A 404 15.61 12.45 1.97
CA GLY A 404 14.73 11.32 1.66
C GLY A 404 15.49 10.25 0.89
N LEU A 405 15.20 8.97 1.16
CA LEU A 405 15.89 7.83 0.53
C LEU A 405 14.88 6.92 -0.15
N THR A 406 15.22 6.45 -1.35
CA THR A 406 14.45 5.45 -2.10
C THR A 406 15.35 4.47 -2.82
N VAL A 407 14.81 3.32 -3.22
CA VAL A 407 15.51 2.28 -3.97
C VAL A 407 14.83 2.10 -5.31
N LEU A 408 15.57 2.39 -6.39
CA LEU A 408 15.06 2.19 -7.75
C LEU A 408 14.74 0.70 -8.01
N PRO A 409 13.55 0.37 -8.55
CA PRO A 409 13.23 -0.97 -8.99
C PRO A 409 14.30 -1.55 -9.91
N GLU A 410 14.59 -2.85 -9.78
CA GLU A 410 15.71 -3.50 -10.49
C GLU A 410 15.57 -3.39 -12.02
N GLN A 411 14.35 -3.37 -12.55
CA GLN A 411 14.06 -3.17 -13.96
C GLN A 411 14.43 -1.74 -14.43
N GLU A 412 13.96 -0.71 -13.72
CA GLU A 412 14.27 0.70 -14.01
C GLU A 412 15.77 0.98 -13.91
N ARG A 413 16.39 0.53 -12.81
CA ARG A 413 17.85 0.65 -12.59
C ARG A 413 18.64 0.02 -13.74
N ARG A 414 18.19 -1.13 -14.27
CA ARG A 414 18.80 -1.79 -15.44
C ARG A 414 18.56 -1.02 -16.74
N ARG A 415 17.33 -0.55 -16.99
CA ARG A 415 17.00 0.28 -18.16
C ARG A 415 17.86 1.56 -18.20
N ALA A 416 17.99 2.25 -17.06
CA ALA A 416 18.83 3.43 -16.87
C ALA A 416 20.35 3.13 -16.82
N ARG A 417 20.76 1.85 -16.85
CA ARG A 417 22.16 1.37 -16.73
C ARG A 417 22.89 1.87 -15.48
N LEU A 418 22.14 2.18 -14.42
CA LEU A 418 22.67 2.67 -13.16
C LEU A 418 23.30 1.53 -12.34
N PRO A 419 24.36 1.79 -11.56
CA PRO A 419 24.86 0.83 -10.57
C PRO A 419 23.82 0.54 -9.48
N ARG A 420 24.10 -0.45 -8.63
CA ARG A 420 23.33 -0.66 -7.38
C ARG A 420 23.67 0.44 -6.37
N GLY A 421 22.65 0.87 -5.62
CA GLY A 421 22.74 2.00 -4.71
C GLY A 421 21.38 2.38 -4.14
N VAL A 422 21.38 3.36 -3.22
CA VAL A 422 20.18 4.03 -2.72
C VAL A 422 20.14 5.41 -3.36
N LEU A 423 18.99 5.79 -3.93
CA LEU A 423 18.78 7.10 -4.53
C LEU A 423 18.35 8.08 -3.43
N THR A 424 19.00 9.24 -3.37
CA THR A 424 18.50 10.37 -2.57
C THR A 424 17.40 11.07 -3.35
N VAL A 425 16.39 11.57 -2.67
CA VAL A 425 15.25 12.29 -3.28
C VAL A 425 15.66 13.77 -3.44
N SER A 426 15.49 14.56 -2.38
CA SER A 426 16.12 15.86 -2.15
C SER A 426 16.57 15.99 -0.70
N ALA A 427 17.54 16.86 -0.41
CA ALA A 427 17.92 17.17 0.97
C ALA A 427 16.87 18.01 1.68
N PHE A 428 16.67 17.74 2.98
CA PHE A 428 15.89 18.62 3.84
C PHE A 428 16.74 19.82 4.25
N LYS A 429 16.14 21.00 4.24
CA LYS A 429 16.81 22.26 4.53
C LYS A 429 17.43 22.31 5.93
N GLY A 430 18.68 22.75 6.03
CA GLY A 430 19.44 22.84 7.27
C GLY A 430 19.91 21.48 7.81
N THR A 431 20.07 20.49 6.94
CA THR A 431 20.71 19.21 7.27
C THR A 431 22.09 19.08 6.61
N PRO A 432 22.95 18.14 7.02
CA PRO A 432 24.24 17.96 6.39
C PRO A 432 24.21 17.60 4.90
N ALA A 433 23.12 16.99 4.39
CA ALA A 433 22.95 16.77 2.95
C ALA A 433 22.73 18.08 2.18
N ASP A 434 22.00 19.02 2.78
CA ASP A 434 21.83 20.39 2.27
C ASP A 434 23.18 21.14 2.30
N ASP A 435 23.90 21.09 3.42
CA ASP A 435 25.27 21.63 3.53
C ASP A 435 26.27 21.01 2.53
N ALA A 436 26.04 19.76 2.11
CA ALA A 436 26.81 19.07 1.07
C ALA A 436 26.37 19.40 -0.38
N GLY A 437 25.34 20.23 -0.55
CA GLY A 437 24.81 20.68 -1.84
C GLY A 437 23.87 19.70 -2.53
N LEU A 438 23.12 18.89 -1.76
CA LEU A 438 22.16 17.91 -2.30
C LEU A 438 20.68 18.42 -2.28
N GLU A 439 20.43 19.68 -1.93
CA GLU A 439 19.11 20.32 -2.09
C GLU A 439 18.72 20.37 -3.58
N GLY A 440 17.53 19.85 -3.93
CA GLY A 440 17.04 19.77 -5.31
C GLY A 440 17.82 18.81 -6.22
N GLN A 441 18.63 17.91 -5.66
CA GLN A 441 19.48 16.99 -6.44
C GLN A 441 19.38 15.53 -5.98
N SER A 442 18.60 14.75 -6.73
CA SER A 442 18.59 13.30 -6.60
C SER A 442 19.92 12.70 -7.11
N VAL A 443 20.72 12.12 -6.21
CA VAL A 443 21.99 11.45 -6.51
C VAL A 443 21.96 10.01 -6.02
N LEU A 444 22.56 9.10 -6.79
CA LEU A 444 22.61 7.69 -6.44
C LEU A 444 23.83 7.40 -5.56
N VAL A 445 23.62 7.14 -4.27
CA VAL A 445 24.66 6.67 -3.35
C VAL A 445 24.97 5.21 -3.67
N THR A 446 26.22 4.92 -4.02
CA THR A 446 26.69 3.57 -4.43
C THR A 446 27.62 2.93 -3.41
N SER A 447 28.20 3.73 -2.51
CA SER A 447 29.06 3.27 -1.43
C SER A 447 29.09 4.26 -0.28
N ILE A 448 29.28 3.76 0.93
CA ILE A 448 29.49 4.53 2.16
C ILE A 448 30.77 3.97 2.81
N ASP A 449 31.76 4.83 3.08
CA ASP A 449 33.07 4.48 3.65
C ASP A 449 33.83 3.37 2.88
N GLY A 450 33.64 3.33 1.55
CA GLY A 450 34.25 2.34 0.67
C GLY A 450 33.49 1.01 0.61
N GLU A 451 32.51 0.78 1.47
CA GLU A 451 31.59 -0.35 1.37
C GLU A 451 30.55 -0.09 0.28
N LYS A 452 30.48 -0.95 -0.73
CA LYS A 452 29.44 -0.85 -1.79
C LYS A 452 28.06 -1.20 -1.25
N LEU A 453 27.04 -0.47 -1.70
CA LEU A 453 25.64 -0.77 -1.43
C LEU A 453 25.11 -1.79 -2.45
N LEU A 454 24.27 -2.71 -1.98
CA LEU A 454 23.60 -3.72 -2.81
C LEU A 454 22.32 -3.21 -3.48
N GLY A 455 21.88 -2.00 -3.15
CA GLY A 455 20.63 -1.42 -3.65
C GLY A 455 19.40 -1.98 -2.94
N THR A 456 19.44 -2.06 -1.61
CA THR A 456 18.26 -2.26 -0.76
C THR A 456 18.41 -1.45 0.53
N MET A 457 17.30 -1.04 1.15
CA MET A 457 17.32 -0.33 2.44
C MET A 457 17.83 -1.22 3.57
N ALA A 458 17.55 -2.51 3.56
CA ALA A 458 18.15 -3.45 4.51
C ALA A 458 19.69 -3.52 4.39
N ASP A 459 20.27 -3.40 3.19
CA ASP A 459 21.72 -3.33 3.03
C ASP A 459 22.32 -1.99 3.45
N TYR A 460 21.65 -0.89 3.08
CA TYR A 460 21.98 0.45 3.57
C TYR A 460 22.07 0.44 5.10
N CYS A 461 21.01 -0.02 5.77
CA CYS A 461 20.91 -0.06 7.23
C CYS A 461 21.97 -0.94 7.91
N ARG A 462 22.36 -2.07 7.31
CA ARG A 462 23.50 -2.86 7.84
C ARG A 462 24.82 -2.09 7.79
N LYS A 463 25.03 -1.27 6.74
CA LYS A 463 26.27 -0.53 6.47
C LYS A 463 26.35 0.83 7.16
N THR A 464 25.23 1.34 7.63
CA THR A 464 25.11 2.57 8.42
C THR A 464 24.83 2.33 9.90
N LYS A 465 24.55 1.08 10.31
CA LYS A 465 24.31 0.70 11.71
C LYS A 465 25.36 1.26 12.68
N GLY A 466 24.90 1.87 13.76
CA GLY A 466 25.72 2.52 14.78
C GLY A 466 26.30 3.88 14.38
N LYS A 467 26.10 4.34 13.14
CA LYS A 467 26.57 5.66 12.69
C LYS A 467 25.54 6.74 13.04
N ARG A 468 25.96 7.72 13.84
CA ARG A 468 25.09 8.70 14.49
C ARG A 468 25.36 10.12 14.02
N SER A 469 24.42 11.03 14.26
CA SER A 469 24.56 12.47 14.01
C SER A 469 25.93 13.02 14.41
N GLY A 470 26.53 13.84 13.54
CA GLY A 470 27.87 14.41 13.73
C GLY A 470 29.04 13.50 13.33
N GLN A 471 28.80 12.23 12.99
CA GLN A 471 29.85 11.37 12.44
C GLN A 471 30.05 11.63 10.95
N LYS A 472 31.30 11.65 10.49
CA LYS A 472 31.64 11.85 9.07
C LYS A 472 31.73 10.51 8.35
N VAL A 473 31.05 10.43 7.21
CA VAL A 473 31.08 9.32 6.26
C VAL A 473 31.56 9.80 4.88
N GLN A 474 32.21 8.91 4.14
CA GLN A 474 32.61 9.15 2.76
C GLN A 474 31.60 8.48 1.82
N LEU A 475 30.73 9.27 1.19
CA LEU A 475 29.82 8.75 0.17
C LEU A 475 30.53 8.66 -1.19
N GLN A 476 30.23 7.62 -1.97
CA GLN A 476 30.46 7.59 -3.41
C GLN A 476 29.13 7.70 -4.15
N ILE A 477 28.93 8.83 -4.84
CA ILE A 477 27.68 9.16 -5.53
C ILE A 477 27.82 9.09 -7.06
N VAL A 478 26.69 8.92 -7.74
CA VAL A 478 26.52 9.13 -9.18
C VAL A 478 25.44 10.20 -9.38
N GLU A 479 25.81 11.30 -10.03
CA GLU A 479 24.88 12.38 -10.40
C GLU A 479 24.00 11.98 -11.61
N ARG A 480 22.90 12.72 -11.86
CA ARG A 480 22.02 12.50 -13.03
C ARG A 480 22.74 12.54 -14.38
N ASN A 481 23.86 13.27 -14.48
CA ASN A 481 24.72 13.35 -15.67
C ASN A 481 25.70 12.14 -15.82
N GLY A 482 25.69 11.18 -14.88
CA GLY A 482 26.60 10.02 -14.85
C GLY A 482 27.95 10.26 -14.16
N THR A 483 28.25 11.49 -13.74
CA THR A 483 29.49 11.86 -13.04
C THR A 483 29.57 11.16 -11.70
N LYS A 484 30.74 10.58 -11.42
CA LYS A 484 31.02 9.88 -10.16
C LYS A 484 31.84 10.78 -9.26
N ARG A 485 31.35 11.05 -8.05
CA ARG A 485 32.05 11.86 -7.04
C ARG A 485 32.21 11.08 -5.76
N ARG A 486 33.23 11.45 -4.99
CA ARG A 486 33.29 11.15 -3.56
C ARG A 486 33.02 12.44 -2.82
N ILE A 487 32.04 12.44 -1.92
CA ILE A 487 31.73 13.59 -1.07
C ILE A 487 31.88 13.16 0.40
N PRO A 488 32.57 13.94 1.24
CA PRO A 488 32.45 13.78 2.68
C PRO A 488 31.08 14.32 3.09
N LEU A 489 30.40 13.62 3.99
CA LEU A 489 29.12 14.01 4.55
C LEU A 489 29.17 13.80 6.06
N GLU A 490 28.67 14.75 6.84
CA GLU A 490 28.39 14.54 8.26
C GLU A 490 26.98 13.94 8.40
N LEU A 491 26.73 12.99 9.29
CA LEU A 491 25.38 12.44 9.44
C LEU A 491 24.47 13.42 10.18
N GLY A 492 23.20 13.48 9.75
CA GLY A 492 22.16 14.33 10.32
C GLY A 492 21.63 13.86 11.66
#